data_AF-A0A085EXR0-F1
#
_entry.id   AF-A0A085EXR0-F1
#
_cell.length_a   1.000
_cell.length_b   1.000
_cell.length_c   1.000
_cell.angle_alpha   90.00
_cell.angle_beta   90.00
_cell.angle_gamma   90.00
#
_symmetry.space_group_name_H-M   'P 1'
#
loop_
_entity.id
_entity.type
_entity.pdbx_description
1 polymer ?
#
loop_
_entity_poly.entity_id
_entity_poly.type
_entity_poly.pdbx_seq_one_letter_code
_entity_poly.pdbx_strand_id
1 'polypeptide(L)'
;MSQAPAPAIGRAWLESRKAVDDGYIWPFPRHQMQARGAIRKRMVEDIQEMVHDGGAEAVVTIADLLNKGWPGETVLAHGVIAFQMFRAENGPTPKPIRLGSRRDSVRHMARDAVALGLFIASTLLIAGVTAGAI
;
A
#
# COMPACT_ATOMS: atom_id res chain seq x y z
N MET A 1 29.86 -29.71 8.93
CA MET A 1 30.01 -29.06 7.62
C MET A 1 29.29 -27.71 7.71
N SER A 2 30.02 -26.62 7.92
CA SER A 2 29.43 -25.28 8.01
C SER A 2 29.12 -24.79 6.60
N GLN A 3 27.83 -24.59 6.31
CA GLN A 3 27.37 -24.05 5.03
C GLN A 3 27.72 -22.56 5.00
N ALA A 4 28.56 -22.14 4.04
CA ALA A 4 28.87 -20.73 3.84
C ALA A 4 27.59 -19.96 3.42
N PRO A 5 27.37 -18.72 3.90
CA PRO A 5 26.21 -17.94 3.50
C PRO A 5 26.28 -17.65 1.99
N ALA A 6 25.21 -17.99 1.27
CA ALA A 6 25.08 -17.69 -0.16
C ALA A 6 25.34 -16.19 -0.40
N PRO A 7 26.06 -15.79 -1.47
CA PRO A 7 26.37 -14.40 -1.71
C PRO A 7 25.08 -13.59 -1.82
N ALA A 8 24.96 -12.53 -1.01
CA ALA A 8 23.79 -11.64 -0.96
C ALA A 8 23.39 -11.07 -2.34
N ILE A 9 24.32 -11.08 -3.31
CA ILE A 9 24.12 -10.69 -4.71
C ILE A 9 23.13 -11.61 -5.43
N GLY A 10 23.20 -12.93 -5.19
CA GLY A 10 22.36 -13.90 -5.89
C GLY A 10 20.88 -13.76 -5.53
N ARG A 11 20.59 -13.54 -4.24
CA ARG A 11 19.20 -13.39 -3.76
C ARG A 11 18.57 -12.07 -4.20
N ALA A 12 19.33 -10.98 -4.20
CA ALA A 12 18.84 -9.68 -4.65
C ALA A 12 18.45 -9.67 -6.13
N TRP A 13 19.22 -10.36 -6.98
CA TRP A 13 18.88 -10.53 -8.39
C TRP A 13 17.62 -11.40 -8.57
N LEU A 14 17.50 -12.50 -7.82
CA LEU A 14 16.31 -13.36 -7.86
C LEU A 14 15.03 -12.61 -7.47
N GLU A 15 15.10 -11.74 -6.48
CA GLU A 15 13.96 -10.96 -5.96
C GLU A 15 13.65 -9.70 -6.75
N SER A 16 14.45 -9.37 -7.77
CA SER A 16 14.19 -8.22 -8.64
C SER A 16 13.01 -8.46 -9.59
N ARG A 17 12.43 -7.37 -10.12
CA ARG A 17 11.36 -7.43 -11.12
C ARG A 17 11.82 -8.24 -12.33
N LYS A 18 10.95 -9.13 -12.80
CA LYS A 18 11.15 -9.90 -14.03
C LYS A 18 10.22 -9.36 -15.11
N ALA A 19 10.78 -9.11 -16.29
CA ALA A 19 9.98 -8.81 -17.47
C ALA A 19 9.23 -10.07 -17.93
N VAL A 20 7.98 -9.90 -18.30
CA VAL A 20 7.08 -10.90 -18.90
C VAL A 20 6.37 -10.26 -20.08
N ASP A 21 5.67 -11.05 -20.90
CA ASP A 21 5.00 -10.56 -22.11
C ASP A 21 4.03 -9.40 -21.84
N ASP A 22 3.35 -9.41 -20.69
CA ASP A 22 2.38 -8.38 -20.27
C ASP A 22 2.97 -7.29 -19.36
N GLY A 23 4.30 -7.19 -19.26
CA GLY A 23 4.97 -6.15 -18.47
C GLY A 23 5.96 -6.70 -17.46
N TYR A 24 5.77 -6.42 -16.17
CA TYR A 24 6.71 -6.84 -15.13
C TYR A 24 6.00 -7.43 -13.93
N ILE A 25 6.60 -8.48 -13.37
CA ILE A 25 6.12 -9.13 -12.15
C ILE A 25 7.18 -9.13 -11.06
N TRP A 26 6.71 -9.11 -9.81
CA TRP A 26 7.53 -9.44 -8.65
C TRP A 26 7.49 -10.96 -8.43
N PRO A 27 8.64 -11.66 -8.54
CA PRO A 27 8.65 -13.12 -8.54
C PRO A 27 8.37 -13.75 -7.16
N PHE A 28 8.49 -12.98 -6.08
CA PHE A 28 8.22 -13.44 -4.71
C PHE A 28 7.09 -12.64 -4.09
N PRO A 29 6.28 -13.23 -3.19
CA PRO A 29 5.34 -12.47 -2.38
C PRO A 29 6.07 -11.59 -1.36
N ARG A 30 5.42 -10.51 -0.92
CA ARG A 30 6.01 -9.47 -0.05
C ARG A 30 6.69 -10.02 1.20
N HIS A 31 6.06 -10.97 1.88
CA HIS A 31 6.57 -11.59 3.10
C HIS A 31 7.80 -12.50 2.91
N GLN A 32 8.13 -12.88 1.67
CA GLN A 32 9.29 -13.72 1.35
C GLN A 32 10.49 -12.92 0.83
N MET A 33 10.30 -11.64 0.53
CA MET A 33 11.36 -10.75 0.06
C MET A 33 12.31 -10.41 1.20
N GLN A 34 13.61 -10.42 0.93
CA GLN A 34 14.68 -10.15 1.89
C GLN A 34 15.69 -9.12 1.36
N ALA A 35 15.79 -8.95 0.05
CA ALA A 35 16.69 -8.04 -0.59
C ALA A 35 16.22 -6.59 -0.41
N ARG A 36 16.95 -5.83 0.40
CA ARG A 36 16.64 -4.44 0.77
C ARG A 36 16.30 -3.56 -0.44
N GLY A 37 17.06 -3.69 -1.53
CA GLY A 37 16.81 -2.93 -2.76
C GLY A 37 15.50 -3.30 -3.45
N ALA A 38 15.21 -4.60 -3.57
CA ALA A 38 13.98 -5.10 -4.17
C ALA A 38 12.75 -4.73 -3.32
N ILE A 39 12.86 -4.89 -1.99
CA ILE A 39 11.80 -4.51 -1.05
C ILE A 39 11.42 -3.04 -1.22
N ARG A 40 12.41 -2.14 -1.21
CA ARG A 40 12.16 -0.69 -1.32
C ARG A 40 11.50 -0.34 -2.65
N LYS A 41 12.01 -0.87 -3.76
CA LYS A 41 11.43 -0.64 -5.10
C LYS A 41 9.98 -1.12 -5.17
N ARG A 42 9.68 -2.31 -4.65
CA ARG A 42 8.30 -2.80 -4.62
C ARG A 42 7.41 -1.96 -3.71
N MET A 43 7.90 -1.55 -2.54
CA MET A 43 7.14 -0.64 -1.67
C MET A 43 6.83 0.69 -2.36
N VAL A 44 7.74 1.23 -3.17
CA VAL A 44 7.49 2.43 -3.99
C VAL A 44 6.34 2.20 -4.97
N GLU A 45 6.32 1.05 -5.66
CA GLU A 45 5.22 0.70 -6.58
C GLU A 45 3.89 0.53 -5.85
N ASP A 46 3.88 -0.12 -4.67
CA ASP A 46 2.68 -0.25 -3.85
C ASP A 46 2.19 1.14 -3.37
N ILE A 47 3.10 2.04 -2.99
CA ILE A 47 2.77 3.43 -2.63
C ILE A 47 2.18 4.17 -3.83
N GLN A 48 2.78 4.02 -5.01
CA GLN A 48 2.30 4.63 -6.23
C GLN A 48 0.89 4.15 -6.60
N GLU A 49 0.63 2.85 -6.52
CA GLU A 49 -0.68 2.26 -6.73
C GLU A 49 -1.71 2.88 -5.77
N MET A 50 -1.40 2.94 -4.47
CA MET A 50 -2.31 3.51 -3.48
C MET A 50 -2.55 5.02 -3.67
N VAL A 51 -1.54 5.76 -4.12
CA VAL A 51 -1.70 7.19 -4.46
C VAL A 51 -2.58 7.36 -5.70
N HIS A 52 -2.35 6.54 -6.72
CA HIS A 52 -3.15 6.55 -7.93
C HIS A 52 -4.62 6.24 -7.63
N ASP A 53 -4.89 5.21 -6.85
CA ASP A 53 -6.25 4.79 -6.49
C ASP A 53 -6.97 5.79 -5.56
N GLY A 54 -6.22 6.45 -4.67
CA GLY A 54 -6.76 7.46 -3.75
C GLY A 54 -6.93 8.87 -4.35
N GLY A 55 -6.36 9.14 -5.52
CA GLY A 55 -6.44 10.42 -6.20
C GLY A 55 -5.73 11.58 -5.48
N ALA A 56 -6.21 12.81 -5.67
CA ALA A 56 -5.52 14.04 -5.23
C ALA A 56 -5.30 14.14 -3.71
N GLU A 57 -6.13 13.47 -2.91
CA GLU A 57 -6.09 13.49 -1.44
C GLU A 57 -5.53 12.19 -0.85
N ALA A 58 -4.87 11.35 -1.66
CA ALA A 58 -4.38 10.06 -1.19
C ALA A 58 -3.39 10.22 -0.02
N VAL A 59 -3.69 9.53 1.07
CA VAL A 59 -2.82 9.42 2.24
C VAL A 59 -2.47 7.95 2.41
N VAL A 60 -1.20 7.61 2.20
CA VAL A 60 -0.70 6.24 2.39
C VAL A 60 -0.08 6.13 3.79
N THR A 61 -0.54 5.15 4.54
CA THR A 61 -0.14 4.90 5.93
C THR A 61 0.67 3.60 6.05
N ILE A 62 1.30 3.40 7.21
CA ILE A 62 1.95 2.12 7.56
C ILE A 62 0.93 0.98 7.53
N ALA A 63 -0.31 1.22 7.98
CA ALA A 63 -1.35 0.20 8.00
C ALA A 63 -1.68 -0.30 6.59
N ASP A 64 -1.64 0.59 5.59
CA ASP A 64 -1.90 0.20 4.21
C ASP A 64 -0.82 -0.73 3.66
N LEU A 65 0.46 -0.47 4.00
CA LEU A 65 1.56 -1.38 3.66
C LEU A 65 1.43 -2.73 4.36
N LEU A 66 1.00 -2.76 5.63
CA LEU A 66 0.72 -4.02 6.33
C LEU A 66 -0.43 -4.79 5.65
N ASN A 67 -1.49 -4.10 5.27
CA ASN A 67 -2.66 -4.68 4.58
C ASN A 67 -2.31 -5.22 3.18
N LYS A 68 -1.34 -4.61 2.48
CA LYS A 68 -0.78 -5.16 1.23
C LYS A 68 -0.01 -6.47 1.45
N GLY A 69 0.30 -6.83 2.69
CA GLY A 69 0.96 -8.08 3.07
C GLY A 69 2.46 -7.92 3.38
N TRP A 70 2.93 -6.71 3.66
CA TRP A 70 4.29 -6.51 4.13
C TRP A 70 4.43 -6.91 5.62
N PRO A 71 5.51 -7.63 6.00
CA PRO A 71 5.80 -7.86 7.41
C PRO A 71 6.10 -6.56 8.15
N GLY A 72 5.65 -6.44 9.40
CA GLY A 72 5.80 -5.22 10.19
C GLY A 72 7.25 -4.76 10.35
N GLU A 73 8.16 -5.69 10.64
CA GLU A 73 9.60 -5.39 10.75
C GLU A 73 10.17 -4.83 9.43
N THR A 74 9.72 -5.38 8.30
CA THR A 74 10.12 -4.92 6.97
C THR A 74 9.62 -3.50 6.70
N VAL A 75 8.37 -3.19 7.05
CA VAL A 75 7.81 -1.83 6.91
C VAL A 75 8.57 -0.83 7.79
N LEU A 76 8.89 -1.20 9.03
CA LEU A 76 9.67 -0.34 9.92
C LEU A 76 11.09 -0.08 9.39
N ALA A 77 11.74 -1.10 8.83
CA ALA A 77 13.10 -0.99 8.31
C ALA A 77 13.21 -0.26 6.97
N HIS A 78 12.16 -0.27 6.14
CA HIS A 78 12.23 0.15 4.74
C HIS A 78 11.16 1.15 4.29
N GLY A 79 10.04 1.27 4.98
CA GLY A 79 8.91 2.10 4.57
C GLY A 79 9.28 3.58 4.43
N VAL A 80 10.01 4.16 5.40
CA VAL A 80 10.44 5.57 5.33
C VAL A 80 11.31 5.83 4.10
N ILE A 81 12.22 4.93 3.77
CA ILE A 81 13.10 5.08 2.61
C ILE A 81 12.31 4.93 1.32
N ALA A 82 11.35 4.00 1.25
CA ALA A 82 10.46 3.86 0.11
C ALA A 82 9.63 5.15 -0.12
N PHE A 83 9.08 5.76 0.94
CA PHE A 83 8.40 7.06 0.83
C PHE A 83 9.31 8.18 0.31
N GLN A 84 10.57 8.22 0.77
CA GLN A 84 11.54 9.20 0.30
C GLN A 84 11.87 9.00 -1.19
N MET A 85 12.06 7.74 -1.61
CA MET A 85 12.29 7.40 -3.01
C MET A 85 11.09 7.78 -3.88
N PHE A 86 9.88 7.42 -3.46
CA PHE A 86 8.65 7.78 -4.16
C PHE A 86 8.51 9.30 -4.35
N ARG A 87 8.78 10.09 -3.30
CA ARG A 87 8.75 11.57 -3.38
C ARG A 87 9.84 12.16 -4.28
N ALA A 88 11.00 11.52 -4.34
CA ALA A 88 12.07 11.93 -5.24
C ALA A 88 11.71 11.66 -6.71
N GLU A 89 10.99 10.57 -6.98
CA GLU A 89 10.57 10.15 -8.33
C GLU A 89 9.33 10.90 -8.84
N ASN A 90 8.38 11.24 -7.96
CA ASN A 90 7.05 11.74 -8.36
C ASN A 90 6.75 13.17 -7.86
N GLY A 91 7.69 13.82 -7.19
CA GLY A 91 7.50 15.15 -6.61
C GLY A 91 6.80 15.15 -5.23
N PRO A 92 6.43 16.33 -4.70
CA PRO A 92 6.08 16.49 -3.29
C PRO A 92 4.72 15.89 -2.84
N THR A 93 3.94 15.29 -3.73
CA THR A 93 2.68 14.59 -3.41
C THR A 93 2.92 13.09 -3.18
N PRO A 94 2.50 12.46 -2.05
CA PRO A 94 1.74 13.00 -0.94
C PRO A 94 2.62 13.30 0.30
N LYS A 95 2.05 14.12 1.20
CA LYS A 95 2.65 14.52 2.48
C LYS A 95 3.00 13.27 3.31
N PRO A 96 4.25 13.13 3.80
CA PRO A 96 4.57 12.09 4.76
C PRO A 96 3.85 12.41 6.08
N ILE A 97 2.88 11.61 6.50
CA ILE A 97 2.24 11.79 7.81
C ILE A 97 2.64 10.65 8.74
N ARG A 98 3.51 11.06 9.67
CA ARG A 98 3.75 10.68 11.08
C ARG A 98 3.64 9.20 11.45
N LEU A 99 4.51 8.77 12.37
CA LEU A 99 4.29 7.61 13.24
C LEU A 99 2.92 7.76 13.92
N GLY A 100 1.88 7.31 13.24
CA GLY A 100 0.49 7.49 13.61
C GLY A 100 0.10 6.39 14.56
N SER A 101 0.19 6.71 15.85
CA SER A 101 -0.54 6.04 16.92
C SER A 101 -1.93 5.61 16.44
N ARG A 102 -2.39 4.45 16.92
CA ARG A 102 -3.70 3.74 16.78
C ARG A 102 -4.95 4.60 16.41
N ARG A 103 -4.94 5.90 16.67
CA ARG A 103 -5.93 6.91 16.27
C ARG A 103 -6.12 7.07 14.76
N ASP A 104 -5.09 6.90 13.94
CA ASP A 104 -5.23 7.20 12.50
C ASP A 104 -6.01 6.11 11.74
N SER A 105 -5.87 4.83 12.12
CA SER A 105 -6.73 3.74 11.61
C SER A 105 -8.22 3.97 11.93
N VAL A 106 -8.54 4.51 13.11
CA VAL A 106 -9.93 4.78 13.50
C VAL A 106 -10.56 5.86 12.63
N ARG A 107 -9.79 6.86 12.19
CA ARG A 107 -10.28 7.93 11.30
C ARG A 107 -10.54 7.43 9.88
N HIS A 108 -9.73 6.52 9.37
CA HIS A 108 -10.00 5.87 8.07
C HIS A 108 -11.22 4.95 8.14
N MET A 109 -11.34 4.11 9.18
CA MET A 109 -12.55 3.30 9.40
C MET A 109 -13.82 4.16 9.54
N ALA A 110 -13.74 5.30 10.21
CA ALA A 110 -14.86 6.21 10.35
C ALA A 110 -15.27 6.86 9.01
N ARG A 111 -14.32 7.18 8.13
CA ARG A 111 -14.61 7.72 6.78
C ARG A 111 -15.32 6.69 5.90
N ASP A 112 -14.85 5.44 5.91
CA ASP A 112 -15.46 4.36 5.13
C ASP A 112 -16.88 4.03 5.62
N ALA A 113 -17.10 4.06 6.95
CA ALA A 113 -18.43 3.88 7.53
C ALA A 113 -19.41 5.00 7.17
N VAL A 114 -18.94 6.25 7.08
CA VAL A 114 -19.78 7.39 6.65
C VAL A 114 -20.15 7.27 5.16
N ALA A 115 -19.22 6.83 4.31
CA ALA A 115 -19.50 6.60 2.89
C ALA A 115 -20.56 5.50 2.69
N LEU A 116 -20.47 4.40 3.45
CA LEU A 116 -21.47 3.32 3.43
C LEU A 116 -22.83 3.81 3.97
N GLY A 117 -22.84 4.63 5.02
CA GLY A 117 -24.05 5.24 5.57
C GLY A 117 -24.79 6.15 4.59
N LEU A 118 -24.04 6.96 3.81
CA LEU A 118 -24.61 7.79 2.74
C LEU A 118 -25.17 6.94 1.59
N PHE A 119 -24.52 5.82 1.25
CA PHE A 119 -25.01 4.91 0.22
C PHE A 119 -26.29 4.17 0.64
N ILE A 120 -26.40 3.73 1.89
CA ILE A 120 -27.63 3.10 2.40
C ILE A 120 -28.78 4.12 2.50
N ALA A 121 -28.52 5.33 3.00
CA ALA A 121 -29.54 6.37 3.11
C ALA A 121 -30.12 6.79 1.75
N SER A 122 -29.29 6.82 0.70
CA SER A 122 -29.74 7.15 -0.66
C SER A 122 -30.59 6.04 -1.30
N THR A 123 -30.29 4.76 -1.04
CA THR A 123 -31.17 3.67 -1.50
C THR A 123 -32.54 3.64 -0.82
N LEU A 124 -32.61 3.97 0.48
CA LEU A 124 -33.87 4.04 1.22
C LEU A 124 -34.76 5.20 0.77
N LEU A 125 -34.16 6.35 0.42
CA LEU A 125 -34.88 7.50 -0.11
C LEU A 125 -35.54 7.21 -1.47
N ILE A 126 -34.89 6.44 -2.33
CA ILE A 126 -35.44 6.06 -3.64
C ILE A 126 -36.61 5.06 -3.46
N ALA A 127 -36.47 4.07 -2.57
CA ALA A 127 -37.54 3.12 -2.28
C ALA A 127 -38.77 3.79 -1.64
N GLY A 128 -38.56 4.77 -0.75
CA GLY A 128 -39.63 5.52 -0.10
C GLY A 128 -40.43 6.43 -1.04
N VAL A 129 -39.78 7.05 -2.04
CA VAL A 129 -40.47 7.91 -3.03
C VAL A 129 -41.32 7.08 -4.00
N THR A 130 -40.92 5.85 -4.32
CA THR A 130 -41.74 4.95 -5.15
C THR A 130 -42.90 4.29 -4.39
N ALA A 131 -42.80 4.14 -3.06
CA ALA A 131 -43.86 3.52 -2.25
C ALA A 131 -44.92 4.52 -1.74
N GLY A 132 -44.64 5.83 -1.79
CA GLY A 132 -45.58 6.89 -1.37
C GLY A 132 -46.41 7.50 -2.50
N ALA A 133 -46.38 6.93 -3.70
CA ALA A 133 -47.14 7.39 -4.86
C ALA A 133 -48.02 6.28 -5.45
N ILE A 134 -48.87 5.68 -4.62
CA ILE A 134 -50.12 5.01 -5.03
C ILE A 134 -51.17 5.25 -3.94
#